data_AF-A8STH5-F1
#
_entry.id   AF-A8STH5-F1
#
_cell.length_a   1.000
_cell.length_b   1.000
_cell.length_c   1.000
_cell.angle_alpha   90.00
_cell.angle_beta   90.00
_cell.angle_gamma   90.00
#
_symmetry.space_group_name_H-M   'P 1'
#
loop_
_entity.id
_entity.type
_entity.pdbx_description
1 polymer ?
#
loop_
_entity_poly.entity_id
_entity_poly.type
_entity_poly.pdbx_seq_one_letter_code
_entity_poly.pdbx_strand_id
1 'polypeptide(L)'
;HQITMNPLSVLLLVVCATGAVVADYCSEGDASIVIQQWTSIYNAGVSSVSRSTLGNEIFKGLFEMSPESTTLFERVQVDDMSSGAFRAHGSRVPARGAARAGTRRRQSLCISR
;
A
#
# COMPACT_ATOMS: atom_id res chain seq x y z
N HIS A 1 -44.95 30.14 -7.27
CA HIS A 1 -44.62 28.70 -7.37
C HIS A 1 -44.03 28.24 -6.04
N GLN A 2 -44.78 27.48 -5.25
CA GLN A 2 -44.26 26.81 -4.06
C GLN A 2 -43.49 25.57 -4.53
N ILE A 3 -42.17 25.55 -4.37
CA ILE A 3 -41.35 24.37 -4.66
C ILE A 3 -41.57 23.41 -3.49
N THR A 4 -42.51 22.48 -3.62
CA THR A 4 -42.66 21.37 -2.67
C THR A 4 -41.50 20.40 -2.89
N MET A 5 -40.38 20.62 -2.20
CA MET A 5 -39.24 19.70 -2.25
C MET A 5 -39.64 18.39 -1.58
N ASN A 6 -39.58 17.30 -2.34
CA ASN A 6 -39.82 15.95 -1.80
C ASN A 6 -38.78 15.68 -0.70
N PRO A 7 -39.19 15.24 0.51
CA PRO A 7 -38.26 14.95 1.61
C PRO A 7 -37.19 13.92 1.21
N LEU A 8 -37.51 13.01 0.27
CA LEU A 8 -36.52 12.08 -0.29
C LEU A 8 -35.44 12.79 -1.12
N SER A 9 -35.80 13.84 -1.86
CA SER A 9 -34.84 14.62 -2.65
C SER A 9 -33.90 15.43 -1.76
N VAL A 10 -34.41 15.96 -0.65
CA VAL A 10 -33.57 16.64 0.36
C VAL A 10 -32.63 15.65 1.03
N LEU A 11 -33.12 14.46 1.40
CA LEU A 11 -32.30 13.40 1.99
C LEU A 11 -31.19 12.93 1.04
N LEU A 12 -31.50 12.77 -0.25
CA LEU A 12 -30.53 12.36 -1.27
C LEU A 12 -29.42 13.41 -1.46
N LEU A 13 -29.78 14.70 -1.46
CA LEU A 13 -28.82 15.80 -1.56
C LEU A 13 -27.90 15.88 -0.33
N VAL A 14 -28.43 15.64 0.87
CA VAL A 14 -27.63 15.62 2.10
C VAL A 14 -26.68 14.42 2.13
N VAL A 15 -27.13 13.23 1.74
CA VAL A 15 -26.28 12.03 1.67
C VAL A 15 -25.17 12.18 0.61
N CYS A 16 -25.47 12.79 -0.54
CA CYS A 16 -24.46 13.12 -1.53
C CYS A 16 -23.46 14.19 -1.06
N ALA A 17 -23.91 15.16 -0.24
CA ALA A 17 -23.03 16.21 0.29
C ALA A 17 -22.12 15.71 1.43
N THR A 18 -22.55 14.71 2.22
CA THR A 18 -21.75 14.14 3.31
C THR A 18 -20.80 13.02 2.89
N GLY A 19 -20.93 12.48 1.67
CA GLY A 19 -20.08 11.40 1.16
C GLY A 19 -18.66 11.82 0.77
N ALA A 20 -18.35 13.12 0.82
CA ALA A 20 -17.09 13.70 0.34
C ALA A 20 -16.27 14.38 1.45
N VAL A 21 -16.24 13.80 2.66
CA VAL A 21 -15.08 13.99 3.55
C VAL A 21 -13.89 13.26 2.93
N VAL A 22 -13.35 13.87 1.88
CA VAL A 22 -12.12 13.46 1.21
C VAL A 22 -10.98 13.53 2.21
N ALA A 23 -10.24 12.44 2.33
CA ALA A 23 -9.01 12.41 3.09
C ALA A 23 -8.06 13.48 2.54
N ASP A 24 -7.58 14.39 3.40
CA ASP A 24 -6.62 15.44 3.03
C ASP A 24 -5.24 14.91 2.58
N TYR A 25 -5.05 13.59 2.58
CA TYR A 25 -3.82 12.92 2.19
C TYR A 25 -4.12 11.73 1.27
N CYS A 26 -3.30 11.55 0.22
CA CYS A 26 -3.40 10.50 -0.81
C CYS A 26 -4.57 10.67 -1.79
N SER A 27 -4.50 11.71 -2.64
CA SER A 27 -5.42 11.86 -3.77
C SER A 27 -5.25 10.72 -4.79
N GLU A 28 -6.21 10.56 -5.71
CA GLU A 28 -6.08 9.63 -6.82
C GLU A 28 -4.82 9.92 -7.67
N GLY A 29 -4.48 11.21 -7.83
CA GLY A 29 -3.27 11.65 -8.49
C GLY A 29 -2.00 11.16 -7.77
N ASP A 30 -1.93 11.32 -6.45
CA ASP A 30 -0.80 10.86 -5.64
C ASP A 30 -0.65 9.33 -5.70
N ALA A 31 -1.77 8.61 -5.63
CA ALA A 31 -1.76 7.16 -5.75
C ALA A 31 -1.20 6.71 -7.11
N SER A 32 -1.53 7.42 -8.20
CA SER A 32 -1.02 7.12 -9.53
C SER A 32 0.51 7.31 -9.63
N ILE A 33 1.05 8.35 -8.97
CA ILE A 33 2.50 8.62 -8.92
C ILE A 33 3.21 7.49 -8.17
N VAL A 34 2.71 7.12 -6.99
CA VAL A 34 3.29 6.04 -6.18
C VAL A 34 3.25 4.70 -6.94
N ILE A 35 2.14 4.40 -7.62
CA ILE A 35 2.01 3.19 -8.44
C ILE A 35 3.03 3.17 -9.58
N GLN A 36 3.23 4.30 -10.27
CA GLN A 36 4.21 4.40 -11.37
C GLN A 36 5.64 4.20 -10.85
N GLN A 37 6.00 4.87 -9.75
CA GLN A 37 7.32 4.74 -9.13
C GLN A 37 7.58 3.31 -8.65
N TRP A 38 6.60 2.70 -7.99
CA TRP A 38 6.71 1.32 -7.50
C TRP A 38 6.85 0.32 -8.65
N THR A 39 6.12 0.52 -9.75
CA THR A 39 6.22 -0.32 -10.95
C THR A 39 7.58 -0.18 -11.63
N SER A 40 8.17 1.03 -11.65
CA SER A 40 9.51 1.26 -12.19
C SER A 40 10.57 0.39 -11.49
N ILE A 41 10.52 0.28 -10.16
CA ILE A 41 11.52 -0.46 -9.36
C ILE A 41 11.14 -1.93 -9.12
N TYR A 42 9.86 -2.30 -9.27
CA TYR A 42 9.35 -3.64 -8.98
C TYR A 42 8.44 -4.14 -10.13
N ASN A 43 9.01 -4.32 -11.32
CA ASN A 43 8.35 -4.95 -12.47
C ASN A 43 8.92 -6.33 -12.81
N ALA A 44 8.23 -7.06 -13.70
CA ALA A 44 8.58 -8.41 -14.13
C ALA A 44 10.01 -8.54 -14.69
N GLY A 45 10.56 -7.49 -15.31
CA GLY A 45 11.92 -7.45 -15.87
C GLY A 45 13.03 -7.28 -14.82
N VAL A 46 12.70 -6.90 -13.59
CA VAL A 46 13.67 -6.78 -12.49
C VAL A 46 14.04 -8.17 -11.99
N SER A 47 15.34 -8.45 -11.87
CA SER A 47 15.86 -9.74 -11.42
C SER A 47 15.42 -10.06 -9.98
N SER A 48 15.30 -11.36 -9.69
CA SER A 48 15.01 -11.85 -8.33
C SER A 48 16.05 -11.39 -7.31
N VAL A 49 17.29 -11.21 -7.74
CA VAL A 49 18.39 -10.66 -6.93
C VAL A 49 18.09 -9.22 -6.55
N SER A 50 17.75 -8.35 -7.50
CA SER A 50 17.46 -6.94 -7.23
C SER A 50 16.25 -6.76 -6.30
N ARG A 51 15.20 -7.58 -6.44
CA ARG A 51 14.05 -7.57 -5.52
C ARG A 51 14.42 -8.02 -4.10
N SER A 52 15.34 -8.98 -3.98
CA SER A 52 15.82 -9.46 -2.69
C SER A 52 16.69 -8.42 -2.00
N THR A 53 17.57 -7.75 -2.76
CA THR A 53 18.38 -6.63 -2.26
C THR A 53 17.48 -5.49 -1.76
N LEU A 54 16.47 -5.08 -2.54
CA LEU A 54 15.52 -4.05 -2.12
C LEU A 54 14.79 -4.44 -0.83
N GLY A 55 14.29 -5.67 -0.74
CA GLY A 55 13.65 -6.18 0.48
C GLY A 55 14.58 -6.11 1.68
N ASN A 56 15.83 -6.54 1.53
CA ASN A 56 16.82 -6.51 2.61
C ASN A 56 17.14 -5.08 3.06
N GLU A 57 17.33 -4.12 2.15
CA GLU A 57 17.59 -2.73 2.54
C GLU A 57 16.41 -2.09 3.27
N ILE A 58 15.16 -2.40 2.89
CA ILE A 58 13.97 -1.93 3.62
C ILE A 58 13.98 -2.43 5.06
N PHE A 59 14.22 -3.74 5.26
CA PHE A 59 14.25 -4.33 6.59
C PHE A 59 15.46 -3.86 7.41
N LYS A 60 16.61 -3.69 6.77
CA LYS A 60 17.80 -3.12 7.41
C LYS A 60 17.51 -1.72 7.96
N GLY A 61 16.93 -0.84 7.14
CA GLY A 61 16.53 0.49 7.58
C GLY A 61 15.50 0.45 8.72
N LEU A 62 14.55 -0.50 8.69
CA LEU A 62 13.60 -0.71 9.79
C LEU A 62 14.31 -1.06 11.10
N PHE A 63 15.26 -2.00 11.07
CA PHE A 63 15.99 -2.44 12.26
C PHE A 63 17.01 -1.41 12.76
N GLU A 64 17.54 -0.57 11.87
CA GLU A 64 18.36 0.59 12.26
C GLU A 64 17.54 1.66 12.98
N MET A 65 16.30 1.93 12.54
CA MET A 65 15.42 2.91 13.17
C MET A 65 14.76 2.39 14.47
N SER A 66 14.40 1.11 14.51
CA SER A 66 13.74 0.47 15.65
C SER A 66 14.31 -0.94 15.84
N PRO A 67 15.41 -1.07 16.60
CA PRO A 67 16.07 -2.36 16.83
C PRO A 67 15.17 -3.38 17.52
N GLU A 68 14.22 -2.92 18.35
CA GLU A 68 13.26 -3.78 19.06
C GLU A 68 12.34 -4.57 18.11
N SER A 69 12.16 -4.07 16.88
CA SER A 69 11.31 -4.72 15.87
C SER A 69 11.87 -6.05 15.39
N THR A 70 13.17 -6.32 15.58
CA THR A 70 13.80 -7.61 15.27
C THR A 70 13.10 -8.78 15.95
N THR A 71 12.60 -8.59 17.18
CA THR A 71 11.83 -9.61 17.93
C THR A 71 10.58 -10.09 17.19
N LEU A 72 9.96 -9.24 16.37
CA LEU A 72 8.79 -9.58 15.57
C LEU A 72 9.12 -10.55 14.41
N PHE A 73 10.40 -10.65 14.05
CA PHE A 73 10.88 -11.41 12.89
C PHE A 73 11.76 -12.61 13.28
N GLU A 74 11.81 -13.00 14.56
CA GLU A 74 12.56 -14.19 15.01
C GLU A 74 12.13 -15.47 14.25
N ARG A 75 10.82 -15.62 13.99
CA ARG A 75 10.28 -16.79 13.25
C ARG A 75 10.77 -16.90 11.82
N VAL A 76 11.31 -15.82 11.26
CA VAL A 76 11.86 -15.80 9.90
C VAL A 76 13.39 -15.73 9.88
N GLN A 77 14.04 -15.97 11.03
CA GLN A 77 15.52 -15.98 11.16
C GLN A 77 16.14 -14.66 10.72
N VAL A 78 15.66 -13.55 11.30
CA VAL A 78 16.11 -12.19 10.97
C VAL A 78 17.57 -11.91 11.34
N ASP A 79 18.12 -12.68 12.26
CA ASP A 79 19.53 -12.71 12.63
C ASP A 79 20.43 -13.12 11.45
N ASP A 80 19.90 -13.90 10.51
CA ASP A 80 20.52 -14.19 9.22
C ASP A 80 19.58 -13.79 8.06
N MET A 81 19.71 -12.55 7.60
CA MET A 81 18.94 -12.03 6.45
C MET A 81 19.29 -12.72 5.12
N SER A 82 20.33 -13.55 5.07
CA SER A 82 20.66 -14.39 3.92
C SER A 82 19.99 -15.77 3.97
N SER A 83 19.40 -16.14 5.10
CA SER A 83 18.70 -17.39 5.31
C SER A 83 17.56 -17.58 4.31
N GLY A 84 17.28 -18.85 3.97
CA GLY A 84 16.16 -19.18 3.09
C GLY A 84 14.81 -18.69 3.65
N ALA A 85 14.64 -18.75 4.97
CA ALA A 85 13.43 -18.30 5.66
C ALA A 85 13.24 -16.78 5.52
N PHE A 86 14.29 -15.99 5.78
CA PHE A 86 14.23 -14.55 5.67
C PHE A 86 14.05 -14.11 4.22
N ARG A 87 14.79 -14.69 3.27
CA ARG A 87 14.65 -14.37 1.82
C ARG A 87 13.24 -14.65 1.30
N ALA A 88 12.60 -15.72 1.76
CA ALA A 88 11.20 -15.99 1.44
C ALA A 88 10.25 -14.96 2.06
N HIS A 89 10.52 -14.48 3.27
CA HIS A 89 9.74 -13.41 3.90
C HIS A 89 9.96 -12.05 3.20
N GLY A 90 11.21 -11.64 3.04
CA GLY A 90 11.64 -10.38 2.45
C GLY A 90 11.26 -10.23 0.97
N SER A 91 11.01 -11.32 0.24
CA SER A 91 10.42 -11.24 -1.10
C SER A 91 8.89 -11.10 -1.09
N ARG A 92 8.19 -11.65 -0.10
CA ARG A 92 6.71 -11.60 0.01
C ARG A 92 6.19 -10.20 0.38
N VAL A 93 6.89 -9.49 1.24
CA VAL A 93 6.42 -8.18 1.76
C VAL A 93 6.38 -7.12 0.65
N PRO A 94 7.45 -6.88 -0.14
CA PRO A 94 7.42 -5.93 -1.26
C PRO A 94 6.52 -6.40 -2.43
N ALA A 95 6.43 -7.71 -2.66
CA ALA A 95 5.62 -8.26 -3.75
C ALA A 95 4.12 -7.95 -3.62
N ARG A 96 3.61 -7.85 -2.38
CA ARG A 96 2.20 -7.51 -2.14
C ARG A 96 1.84 -6.11 -2.62
N GLY A 97 2.77 -5.16 -2.60
CA GLY A 97 2.57 -3.82 -3.16
C GLY A 97 2.45 -3.85 -4.69
N ALA A 98 3.33 -4.62 -5.35
CA ALA A 98 3.37 -4.69 -6.81
C ALA A 98 2.18 -5.45 -7.41
N ALA A 99 1.75 -6.56 -6.79
CA ALA A 99 0.60 -7.33 -7.27
C ALA A 99 -0.72 -6.51 -7.23
N ARG A 100 -0.83 -5.57 -6.27
CA ARG A 100 -2.01 -4.70 -6.14
C ARG A 100 -1.97 -3.49 -7.08
N ALA A 101 -0.78 -3.03 -7.47
CA ALA A 101 -0.60 -1.96 -8.44
C ALA A 101 -1.08 -2.35 -9.86
N GLY A 102 -0.99 -3.63 -10.23
CA GLY A 102 -1.39 -4.12 -11.56
C GLY A 102 -2.88 -4.45 -11.74
N THR A 103 -3.67 -4.51 -10.67
CA THR A 103 -5.10 -4.87 -10.75
C THR A 103 -5.98 -3.62 -10.76
N ARG A 104 -6.53 -3.28 -11.93
CA ARG A 104 -7.47 -2.16 -12.17
C ARG A 104 -8.73 -2.15 -11.27
N ARG A 105 -9.01 -3.25 -10.55
CA ARG A 105 -10.08 -3.34 -9.55
C ARG A 105 -9.49 -3.27 -8.15
N ARG A 106 -9.19 -2.05 -7.70
CA ARG A 106 -9.04 -1.57 -6.31
C ARG A 106 -7.84 -0.62 -6.23
N GLN A 107 -8.07 0.62 -6.66
CA GLN A 107 -7.54 1.82 -5.99
C GLN A 107 -7.98 1.91 -4.49
N SER A 108 -8.56 0.84 -3.95
CA SER A 108 -9.04 0.73 -2.58
C SER A 108 -7.92 0.63 -1.54
N LEU A 109 -6.63 0.65 -1.92
CA LEU A 109 -5.57 0.69 -0.91
C LEU A 109 -5.47 2.06 -0.22
N CYS A 110 -5.87 3.14 -0.89
CA CYS A 110 -6.03 4.45 -0.26
C CYS A 110 -7.45 4.66 0.29
N ILE A 111 -8.42 3.83 -0.11
CA ILE A 111 -9.86 4.00 0.21
C ILE A 111 -10.37 2.97 1.24
N SER A 112 -9.60 1.94 1.63
CA SER A 112 -10.03 1.01 2.69
C SER A 112 -9.63 1.52 4.08
N ARG A 113 -10.38 2.52 4.55
CA ARG A 113 -11.08 2.37 5.82
C ARG A 113 -12.57 2.37 5.54
#